data_AF-A0A1Q3TSQ4-F1
#
_entry.id   AF-A0A1Q3TSQ4-F1
#
_cell.length_a   1.000
_cell.length_b   1.000
_cell.length_c   1.000
_cell.angle_alpha   90.00
_cell.angle_beta   90.00
_cell.angle_gamma   90.00
#
_symmetry.space_group_name_H-M   'P 1'
#
loop_
_entity.id
_entity.type
_entity.pdbx_description
1 polymer ?
#
loop_
_entity_poly.entity_id
_entity_poly.type
_entity_poly.pdbx_seq_one_letter_code
_entity_poly.pdbx_strand_id
1 'polypeptide(L)' 'MLPRSGFRFNPQLDYDLAAHWWGYKLEEFWELLPDEQAYRVAVYRIERQMEAVLAWQKAKRRKPGS' A
#
# COMPACT_ATOMS: atom_id res chain seq x y z
N MET A 1 -12.67 5.20 -22.79
CA MET A 1 -11.62 4.17 -22.64
C MET A 1 -10.72 4.62 -21.49
N LEU A 2 -10.85 4.05 -20.29
CA LEU A 2 -10.01 4.42 -19.13
C LEU A 2 -8.55 4.10 -19.45
N PRO A 3 -7.58 4.97 -19.12
CA PRO A 3 -6.18 4.67 -19.33
C PRO A 3 -5.82 3.49 -18.42
N ARG A 4 -5.59 2.32 -19.02
CA ARG A 4 -4.99 1.18 -18.34
C ARG A 4 -3.52 1.51 -18.14
N SER A 5 -3.20 2.25 -17.07
CA SER A 5 -1.83 2.35 -16.60
C SER A 5 -1.33 0.92 -16.41
N GLY A 6 -0.36 0.51 -17.23
CA GLY A 6 0.12 -0.88 -17.37
C GLY A 6 0.84 -1.44 -16.14
N PHE A 7 0.63 -0.87 -14.95
CA PHE A 7 1.10 -1.44 -13.70
C PHE A 7 0.25 -2.67 -13.38
N ARG A 8 0.80 -3.84 -13.70
CA ARG A 8 0.28 -5.09 -13.18
C ARG A 8 0.56 -5.12 -11.68
N PHE A 9 -0.45 -5.51 -10.91
CA PHE A 9 -0.30 -5.79 -9.50
C PHE A 9 0.84 -6.81 -9.32
N ASN A 10 1.86 -6.45 -8.53
CA ASN A 10 2.96 -7.33 -8.18
C ASN A 10 2.86 -7.66 -6.69
N PRO A 11 2.41 -8.87 -6.31
CA PRO A 11 2.31 -9.27 -4.92
C PRO A 11 3.64 -9.15 -4.15
N GLN A 12 4.78 -9.43 -4.80
CA GLN A 12 6.09 -9.36 -4.15
C GLN A 12 6.40 -7.94 -3.69
N LEU A 13 6.08 -6.95 -4.53
CA LEU A 13 6.32 -5.55 -4.21
C LEU A 13 5.53 -5.09 -2.97
N ASP A 14 4.33 -5.63 -2.76
CA ASP A 14 3.56 -5.34 -1.55
C ASP A 14 4.22 -5.89 -0.29
N TYR A 15 4.83 -7.08 -0.37
CA TYR A 15 5.57 -7.67 0.75
C TYR A 15 6.83 -6.86 1.05
N ASP A 16 7.58 -6.48 0.02
CA ASP A 16 8.79 -5.68 0.15
C ASP A 16 8.49 -4.30 0.79
N LEU A 17 7.43 -3.64 0.32
CA LEU A 17 7.00 -2.35 0.85
C LEU A 17 6.44 -2.48 2.28
N ALA A 18 5.66 -3.53 2.57
CA ALA A 18 5.17 -3.77 3.93
C ALA A 18 6.32 -4.05 4.90
N ALA A 19 7.31 -4.87 4.50
CA ALA A 19 8.50 -5.14 5.31
C ALA A 19 9.23 -3.84 5.66
N HIS A 20 9.49 -3.00 4.64
CA HIS A 20 10.13 -1.71 4.83
C HIS A 20 9.31 -0.77 5.73
N TRP A 21 7.99 -0.69 5.54
CA TRP A 21 7.10 0.15 6.34
C TRP A 21 7.08 -0.25 7.82
N TRP A 22 7.12 -1.55 8.10
CA TRP A 22 7.23 -2.08 9.46
C TRP A 22 8.64 -2.01 10.06
N GLY A 23 9.64 -1.55 9.29
CA GLY A 23 11.03 -1.40 9.75
C GLY A 23 11.86 -2.68 9.69
N TYR A 24 11.38 -3.73 9.01
CA TYR A 24 12.15 -4.94 8.78
C TYR A 24 13.07 -4.81 7.58
N LYS A 25 14.19 -5.54 7.61
CA LYS A 25 14.82 -5.99 6.36
C LYS A 25 13.97 -7.07 5.71
N LEU A 26 14.08 -7.22 4.39
CA LEU A 26 13.26 -8.19 3.67
C LEU A 26 13.52 -9.63 4.16
N GLU A 27 14.78 -9.96 4.45
CA GLU A 27 15.17 -11.27 4.97
C GLU A 27 14.52 -11.56 6.33
N GLU A 28 14.55 -10.60 7.25
CA GLU A 28 13.91 -10.69 8.58
C GLU A 28 12.39 -10.85 8.45
N PHE A 29 11.79 -10.19 7.46
CA PHE A 29 10.35 -10.33 7.20
C PHE A 29 9.97 -11.73 6.71
N TRP A 30 10.83 -12.37 5.90
CA TRP A 30 10.62 -13.75 5.45
C TRP A 30 10.82 -14.79 6.54
N GLU A 31 11.52 -14.46 7.62
CA GLU A 31 11.68 -15.32 8.80
C GLU A 31 10.43 -15.33 9.71
N LEU A 32 9.50 -14.38 9.53
CA LEU A 32 8.23 -14.36 10.26
C LEU A 32 7.35 -15.56 9.87
N LEU A 33 6.43 -15.94 10.76
CA LEU A 33 5.41 -16.93 10.42
C LEU A 33 4.53 -16.42 9.26
N PRO A 34 4.09 -17.29 8.32
CA PRO A 34 3.28 -16.87 7.17
C PRO A 34 2.03 -16.05 7.54
N ASP A 35 1.34 -16.41 8.62
CA ASP A 35 0.17 -15.67 9.10
C ASP A 35 0.52 -14.27 9.59
N GLU A 36 1.69 -14.11 10.21
CA GLU A 36 2.18 -12.80 10.65
C GLU A 36 2.59 -11.93 9.47
N GLN A 37 3.25 -12.51 8.46
CA GLN A 37 3.55 -11.82 7.20
C GLN A 37 2.26 -11.32 6.55
N ALA A 38 1.27 -12.20 6.39
CA ALA A 38 -0.01 -11.89 5.77
C ALA A 38 -0.76 -10.79 6.55
N TYR A 39 -0.77 -10.88 7.88
CA TYR A 39 -1.37 -9.85 8.74
C TYR A 39 -0.71 -8.48 8.53
N ARG A 40 0.63 -8.43 8.56
CA ARG A 40 1.40 -7.19 8.40
C ARG A 40 1.19 -6.54 7.04
N VAL A 41 1.16 -7.34 5.97
CA VAL A 41 0.84 -6.88 4.61
C VAL A 41 -0.60 -6.36 4.52
N ALA A 42 -1.55 -7.04 5.16
CA ALA A 42 -2.95 -6.59 5.18
C ALA A 42 -3.11 -5.24 5.88
N VAL A 43 -2.45 -5.04 7.03
CA VAL A 43 -2.46 -3.76 7.77
C VAL A 43 -1.87 -2.64 6.91
N TYR A 44 -0.70 -2.88 6.30
CA TYR A 44 -0.07 -1.92 5.39
C TYR A 44 -1.02 -1.50 4.26
N ARG A 45 -1.69 -2.46 3.60
CA ARG A 45 -2.65 -2.17 2.52
C ARG A 45 -3.82 -1.30 2.98
N ILE A 46 -4.39 -1.60 4.14
CA ILE A 46 -5.52 -0.84 4.69
C ILE A 46 -5.09 0.60 4.95
N GLU A 47 -3.92 0.80 5.56
CA GLU A 47 -3.41 2.12 5.88
C GLU A 47 -3.12 2.94 4.60
N ARG A 48 -2.48 2.36 3.59
CA ARG A 48 -2.28 3.01 2.27
C ARG A 48 -3.60 3.39 1.60
N GLN A 49 -4.62 2.53 1.68
CA GLN A 49 -5.95 2.83 1.13
C GLN A 49 -6.62 3.99 1.87
N MET A 50 -6.50 4.04 3.21
CA MET A 50 -7.01 5.15 4.01
C MET A 50 -6.34 6.47 3.65
N GLU A 51 -5.01 6.49 3.53
CA GLU A 51 -4.26 7.67 3.10
C GLU A 51 -4.68 8.14 1.71
N ALA A 52 -4.86 7.22 0.76
CA ALA A 52 -5.31 7.55 -0.60
C ALA A 52 -6.70 8.21 -0.59
N VAL A 53 -7.63 7.71 0.22
CA VAL A 53 -8.96 8.32 0.40
C VAL A 53 -8.83 9.73 0.97
N LEU A 54 -8.04 9.92 2.01
CA LEU A 54 -7.83 11.23 2.63
C LEU A 54 -7.18 12.23 1.65
N ALA A 55 -6.17 11.79 0.90
CA ALA A 55 -5.52 12.59 -0.12
C ALA A 55 -6.50 13.00 -1.23
N TRP A 56 -7.33 12.08 -1.70
CA TRP A 56 -8.37 12.36 -2.69
C TRP A 56 -9.42 13.36 -2.17
N GLN A 57 -9.89 13.20 -0.93
CA GLN A 57 -10.83 14.14 -0.31
C GLN A 57 -10.22 15.55 -0.21
N LYS A 58 -8.94 15.65 0.19
CA LYS A 58 -8.21 16.93 0.26
C LYS A 58 -8.06 17.57 -1.13
N ALA A 59 -7.74 16.77 -2.14
CA ALA A 59 -7.63 17.25 -3.52
C ALA A 59 -8.98 17.77 -4.06
N LYS A 60 -10.09 17.11 -3.73
CA LYS A 60 -11.44 17.60 -4.07
C LYS A 60 -11.77 18.94 -3.44
N ARG A 61 -11.44 19.13 -2.15
CA ARG A 61 -11.68 20.41 -1.45
C ARG A 61 -10.84 21.57 -2.03
N ARG A 62 -9.70 21.27 -2.65
CA ARG A 62 -8.78 22.24 -3.28
C ARG A 62 -9.16 22.65 -4.70
N LYS A 63 -10.26 22.13 -5.27
CA LYS A 63 -10.84 22.68 -6.50
C LYS A 63 -11.98 23.64 -6.12
N PRO A 64 -11.72 24.92 -5.77
CA PRO A 64 -12.75 25.94 -5.87
C PRO A 64 -13.11 26.12 -7.36
N GLY A 65 -14.35 26.52 -7.64
CA GLY A 65 -15.02 26.42 -8.94
C GLY A 65 -14.19 26.83 -10.15
N SER A 66 -14.28 26.00 -11.20
CA SER A 66 -14.26 26.48 -12.58
C SER A 66 -15.61 27.11 -12.92
#